data_AF-A0A958X4H2-F1
#
_entry.id   AF-A0A958X4H2-F1
#
_cell.length_a   1.000
_cell.length_b   1.000
_cell.length_c   1.000
_cell.angle_alpha   90.00
_cell.angle_beta   90.00
_cell.angle_gamma   90.00
#
_symmetry.space_group_name_H-M   'P 1'
#
loop_
_entity.id
_entity.type
_entity.pdbx_description
1 polymer ?
#
loop_
_entity_poly.entity_id
_entity_poly.type
_entity_poly.pdbx_seq_one_letter_code
_entity_poly.pdbx_strand_id
1 'polypeptide(L)'
;MTKKTMMTTTNSHHRSIFTGLFLALSLLVCNSLQAQDSGLYWKYKDYDGAIAVSIPGYIAKSGSLFIHEKGGKKLIRKVKRVRVLVFPDGQAPFTDKDFRRFNRKARRHNLDELITVRSGKTRVNVYGKMRKNTIRKIVVFFNEPGDAAGMVSLKGKFNLKDLDDSIRKMEQKSKDGKKPVIPDSVKIPVSRV
;
A
#
# COMPACT_ATOMS: atom_id res chain seq x y z
N MET A 1 25.24 57.34 17.66
CA MET A 1 23.90 56.75 17.38
C MET A 1 24.00 55.58 16.39
N THR A 2 24.99 54.68 16.56
CA THR A 2 25.52 53.86 15.45
C THR A 2 25.60 52.35 15.73
N LYS A 3 25.18 51.89 16.92
CA LYS A 3 25.18 50.46 17.27
C LYS A 3 23.89 49.71 16.89
N LYS A 4 22.76 50.41 16.74
CA LYS A 4 21.46 49.76 16.43
C LYS A 4 21.37 49.26 14.99
N THR A 5 22.08 49.88 14.04
CA THR A 5 22.02 49.54 12.62
C THR A 5 22.86 48.30 12.25
N MET A 6 23.85 47.95 13.07
CA MET A 6 24.74 46.81 12.81
C MET A 6 24.17 45.48 13.35
N MET A 7 23.25 45.53 14.31
CA MET A 7 22.67 44.35 14.96
C MET A 7 21.47 43.74 14.22
N THR A 8 20.81 44.52 13.34
CA THR A 8 19.64 44.06 12.57
C THR A 8 20.02 43.28 11.30
N THR A 9 21.17 43.58 10.70
CA THR A 9 21.63 42.93 9.45
C THR A 9 22.03 41.47 9.67
N THR A 10 22.67 41.15 10.80
CA THR A 10 23.11 39.78 11.13
C THR A 10 21.94 38.81 11.34
N ASN A 11 20.81 39.28 11.90
CA ASN A 11 19.62 38.46 12.12
C ASN A 11 18.81 38.19 10.83
N SER A 12 18.92 39.07 9.82
CA SER A 12 18.30 38.89 8.51
C SER A 12 18.95 37.77 7.69
N HIS A 13 20.29 37.68 7.73
CA HIS A 13 21.05 36.66 7.00
C HIS A 13 20.81 35.25 7.55
N HIS A 14 20.73 35.07 8.87
CA HIS A 14 20.41 33.75 9.43
C HIS A 14 19.01 33.27 9.03
N ARG A 15 18.00 34.14 9.05
CA ARG A 15 16.62 33.77 8.69
C ARG A 15 16.48 33.38 7.22
N SER A 16 17.20 34.04 6.31
CA SER A 16 17.22 33.74 4.87
C SER A 16 18.00 32.47 4.53
N ILE A 17 19.08 32.17 5.26
CA ILE A 17 19.81 30.89 5.12
C ILE A 17 18.95 29.73 5.63
N PHE A 18 18.25 29.90 6.76
CA PHE A 18 17.35 28.87 7.29
C PHE A 18 16.13 28.61 6.39
N THR A 19 15.51 29.64 5.81
CA THR A 19 14.41 29.44 4.85
C THR A 19 14.88 28.81 3.55
N GLY A 20 16.06 29.17 3.04
CA GLY A 20 16.68 28.52 1.88
C GLY A 20 16.97 27.04 2.11
N LEU A 21 17.51 26.69 3.29
CA LEU A 21 17.78 25.30 3.68
C LEU A 21 16.48 24.48 3.84
N PHE A 22 15.44 25.06 4.43
CA PHE A 22 14.14 24.41 4.59
C PHE A 22 13.44 24.16 3.24
N LEU A 23 13.53 25.11 2.31
CA LEU A 23 12.99 24.98 0.95
C LEU A 23 13.78 23.95 0.10
N ALA A 24 15.11 23.92 0.24
CA ALA A 24 15.95 22.91 -0.41
C ALA A 24 15.66 21.50 0.14
N LEU A 25 15.44 21.38 1.45
CA LEU A 25 15.09 20.13 2.09
C LEU A 25 13.68 19.65 1.67
N SER A 26 12.71 20.55 1.50
CA SER A 26 11.36 20.19 1.02
C SER A 26 11.38 19.68 -0.43
N LEU A 27 12.20 20.28 -1.29
CA LEU A 27 12.38 19.84 -2.69
C LEU A 27 13.11 18.48 -2.80
N LEU A 28 14.03 18.17 -1.88
CA LEU A 28 14.68 16.86 -1.79
C LEU A 28 13.72 15.74 -1.34
N VAL A 29 12.73 16.05 -0.51
CA VAL A 29 11.75 15.07 -0.03
C VAL A 29 10.69 14.73 -1.10
N CYS A 30 10.36 15.66 -2.00
CA CYS A 30 9.35 15.46 -3.04
C CYS A 30 9.74 14.45 -4.13
N ASN A 31 11.04 14.23 -4.39
CA ASN A 31 11.49 13.42 -5.54
C ASN A 31 11.49 11.90 -5.32
N SER A 32 11.23 11.38 -4.11
CA SER A 32 11.48 9.96 -3.77
C SER A 32 10.24 9.05 -3.61
N LEU A 33 9.06 9.48 -4.06
CA LEU A 33 7.79 8.77 -3.77
C LEU A 33 7.08 8.13 -4.96
N GLN A 34 7.76 7.88 -6.08
CA GLN A 34 7.18 7.01 -7.12
C GLN A 34 7.14 5.56 -6.63
N ALA A 35 6.04 5.19 -5.96
CA ALA A 35 5.76 3.81 -5.62
C ALA A 35 5.54 2.99 -6.91
N GLN A 36 6.15 1.81 -7.00
CA GLN A 36 6.29 1.03 -8.23
C GLN A 36 4.94 0.65 -8.88
N ASP A 37 3.90 0.49 -8.07
CA ASP A 37 2.50 0.18 -8.41
C ASP A 37 1.61 1.42 -8.46
N SER A 38 2.09 2.55 -7.94
CA SER A 38 1.26 3.74 -7.74
C SER A 38 0.79 4.35 -9.04
N GLY A 39 1.58 4.25 -10.12
CA GLY A 39 1.18 4.77 -11.41
C GLY A 39 -0.08 4.10 -11.97
N LEU A 40 -0.26 2.81 -11.73
CA LEU A 40 -1.46 2.10 -12.16
C LEU A 40 -2.64 2.39 -11.24
N TYR A 41 -2.42 2.34 -9.93
CA TYR A 41 -3.44 2.70 -8.94
C TYR A 41 -3.99 4.12 -9.17
N TRP A 42 -3.13 5.13 -9.28
CA TRP A 42 -3.55 6.53 -9.46
C TRP A 42 -4.20 6.79 -10.82
N LYS A 43 -3.85 6.03 -11.87
CA LYS A 43 -4.48 6.16 -13.18
C LYS A 43 -5.95 5.70 -13.17
N TYR A 44 -6.26 4.72 -12.33
CA TYR A 44 -7.54 4.00 -12.38
C TYR A 44 -8.40 4.18 -11.13
N LYS A 45 -7.92 4.90 -10.11
CA LYS A 45 -8.69 5.12 -8.87
C LYS A 45 -9.96 5.95 -9.06
N ASP A 46 -9.99 6.79 -10.10
CA ASP A 46 -11.09 7.73 -10.41
C ASP A 46 -11.90 7.24 -11.61
N TYR A 47 -11.69 5.98 -12.02
CA TYR A 47 -12.44 5.39 -13.12
C TYR A 47 -13.87 5.08 -12.65
N ASP A 48 -14.84 5.32 -13.51
CA ASP A 48 -16.24 5.05 -13.19
C ASP A 48 -16.45 3.56 -12.88
N GLY A 49 -17.21 3.26 -11.82
CA GLY A 49 -17.37 1.90 -11.30
C GLY A 49 -16.17 1.30 -10.55
N ALA A 50 -15.04 2.02 -10.38
CA ALA A 50 -13.89 1.51 -9.64
C ALA A 50 -14.01 1.70 -8.13
N ILE A 51 -13.82 0.63 -7.36
CA ILE A 51 -13.67 0.67 -5.90
C ILE A 51 -12.17 0.80 -5.59
N ALA A 52 -11.74 2.01 -5.23
CA ALA A 52 -10.34 2.31 -4.92
C ALA A 52 -10.15 2.72 -3.45
N VAL A 53 -9.39 1.92 -2.70
CA VAL A 53 -9.09 2.18 -1.28
C VAL A 53 -7.58 2.16 -1.06
N SER A 54 -7.04 3.22 -0.45
CA SER A 54 -5.63 3.29 -0.06
C SER A 54 -5.53 3.54 1.44
N ILE A 55 -5.04 2.55 2.18
CA ILE A 55 -4.89 2.59 3.63
C ILE A 55 -3.42 2.86 3.97
N PRO A 56 -3.09 4.04 4.51
CA PRO A 56 -1.77 4.31 5.06
C PRO A 56 -1.50 3.48 6.32
N GLY A 57 -0.23 3.15 6.56
CA GLY A 57 0.16 2.30 7.69
C GLY A 57 -0.14 2.88 9.07
N TYR A 58 -0.33 4.20 9.22
CA TYR A 58 -0.76 4.77 10.50
C TYR A 58 -2.21 4.42 10.83
N ILE A 59 -3.11 4.40 9.83
CA ILE A 59 -4.51 3.95 9.99
C ILE A 59 -4.54 2.45 10.30
N ALA A 60 -3.72 1.66 9.59
CA ALA A 60 -3.60 0.24 9.90
C ALA A 60 -3.11 0.00 11.34
N LYS A 61 -2.12 0.79 11.80
CA LYS A 61 -1.61 0.71 13.17
C LYS A 61 -2.63 1.15 14.22
N SER A 62 -3.40 2.21 13.99
CA SER A 62 -4.45 2.62 14.92
C SER A 62 -5.55 1.56 15.00
N GLY A 63 -5.98 1.02 13.86
CA GLY A 63 -6.92 -0.11 13.80
C GLY A 63 -6.41 -1.35 14.55
N SER A 64 -5.09 -1.60 14.53
CA SER A 64 -4.50 -2.72 15.27
C SER A 64 -4.72 -2.65 16.78
N LEU A 65 -4.91 -1.47 17.37
CA LEU A 65 -5.16 -1.33 18.81
C LEU A 65 -6.49 -1.97 19.23
N PHE A 66 -7.49 -1.96 18.34
CA PHE A 66 -8.81 -2.55 18.55
C PHE A 66 -8.88 -4.05 18.25
N ILE A 67 -7.80 -4.64 17.73
CA ILE A 67 -7.71 -6.07 17.45
C ILE A 67 -7.14 -6.79 18.67
N HIS A 68 -7.99 -7.60 19.31
CA HIS A 68 -7.65 -8.40 20.50
C HIS A 68 -6.75 -9.59 20.17
N GLU A 69 -6.69 -10.01 18.91
CA GLU A 69 -5.85 -11.14 18.47
C GLU A 69 -4.38 -10.75 18.32
N LYS A 70 -3.51 -11.32 19.17
CA LYS A 70 -2.06 -11.05 19.19
C LYS A 70 -1.35 -11.35 17.85
N GLY A 71 -1.82 -12.35 17.09
CA GLY A 71 -1.27 -12.74 15.78
C GLY A 71 -1.52 -11.68 14.71
N GLY A 72 -2.80 -11.37 14.43
CA GLY A 72 -3.20 -10.31 13.50
C GLY A 72 -2.61 -8.95 13.84
N LYS A 73 -2.52 -8.61 15.13
CA LYS A 73 -1.93 -7.36 15.62
C LYS A 73 -0.45 -7.20 15.24
N LYS A 74 0.34 -8.27 15.27
CA LYS A 74 1.77 -8.24 14.87
C LYS A 74 1.92 -8.03 13.37
N LEU A 75 1.06 -8.65 12.57
CA LEU A 75 1.09 -8.54 11.11
C LEU A 75 0.68 -7.14 10.65
N ILE A 76 -0.42 -6.61 11.18
CA ILE A 76 -0.97 -5.29 10.82
C ILE A 76 0.03 -4.17 11.15
N ARG A 77 0.75 -4.26 12.27
CA ARG A 77 1.79 -3.26 12.61
C ARG A 77 2.95 -3.20 11.61
N LYS A 78 3.20 -4.29 10.88
CA LYS A 78 4.23 -4.38 9.83
C LYS A 78 3.74 -3.84 8.48
N VAL A 79 2.43 -3.63 8.33
CA VAL A 79 1.83 -3.01 7.15
C VAL A 79 2.21 -1.52 7.14
N LYS A 80 2.80 -1.10 6.02
CA LYS A 80 3.13 0.32 5.75
C LYS A 80 2.10 0.99 4.87
N ARG A 81 1.49 0.24 3.95
CA ARG A 81 0.46 0.73 3.03
C ARG A 81 -0.26 -0.45 2.40
N VAL A 82 -1.57 -0.32 2.27
CA VAL A 82 -2.42 -1.21 1.46
C VAL A 82 -3.06 -0.36 0.37
N ARG A 83 -3.13 -0.87 -0.85
CA ARG A 83 -3.92 -0.31 -1.93
C ARG A 83 -4.76 -1.41 -2.54
N VAL A 84 -6.04 -1.13 -2.71
CA VAL A 84 -7.02 -2.02 -3.32
C VAL A 84 -7.69 -1.22 -4.43
N LEU A 85 -7.72 -1.79 -5.62
CA LEU A 85 -8.44 -1.27 -6.78
C LEU A 85 -9.22 -2.45 -7.35
N VAL A 86 -10.55 -2.34 -7.37
CA VAL A 86 -11.44 -3.40 -7.86
C VAL A 86 -12.43 -2.79 -8.84
N PHE A 87 -12.67 -3.50 -9.93
CA PHE A 87 -13.71 -3.28 -10.93
C PHE A 87 -14.73 -4.41 -10.77
N PRO A 88 -15.91 -4.13 -10.19
CA PRO A 88 -16.95 -5.13 -9.89
C PRO A 88 -17.64 -5.74 -11.11
N ASP A 89 -17.39 -5.21 -12.32
CA ASP A 89 -17.98 -5.74 -13.55
C ASP A 89 -17.03 -6.71 -14.28
N GLY A 90 -15.91 -7.07 -13.66
CA GLY A 90 -14.86 -7.90 -14.25
C GLY A 90 -14.09 -7.27 -15.42
N GLN A 91 -14.45 -6.05 -15.83
CA GLN A 91 -13.82 -5.33 -16.93
C GLN A 91 -12.79 -4.31 -16.42
N ALA A 92 -11.61 -4.78 -16.03
CA ALA A 92 -10.52 -3.85 -15.71
C ALA A 92 -10.00 -3.20 -17.01
N PRO A 93 -10.02 -1.86 -17.14
CA PRO A 93 -9.55 -1.12 -18.31
C PRO A 93 -8.01 -1.07 -18.43
N PHE A 94 -7.30 -2.06 -17.88
CA PHE A 94 -5.85 -2.14 -17.93
C PHE A 94 -5.39 -2.47 -19.35
N THR A 95 -4.67 -1.55 -19.98
CA THR A 95 -4.13 -1.79 -21.32
C THR A 95 -2.83 -2.58 -21.25
N ASP A 96 -2.48 -3.30 -22.32
CA ASP A 96 -1.17 -3.97 -22.42
C ASP A 96 0.01 -2.99 -22.26
N LYS A 97 -0.18 -1.74 -22.69
CA LYS A 97 0.81 -0.67 -22.52
C LYS A 97 1.05 -0.37 -21.04
N ASP A 98 0.01 -0.44 -20.22
CA ASP A 98 0.12 -0.24 -18.77
C ASP A 98 0.82 -1.41 -18.10
N PHE A 99 0.51 -2.66 -18.48
CA PHE A 99 1.22 -3.84 -17.99
C PHE A 99 2.70 -3.83 -18.40
N ARG A 100 3.02 -3.49 -19.66
CA ARG A 100 4.43 -3.33 -20.08
C ARG A 100 5.15 -2.26 -19.27
N ARG A 101 4.50 -1.12 -19.02
CA ARG A 101 5.06 -0.04 -18.18
C ARG A 101 5.25 -0.50 -16.74
N PHE A 102 4.29 -1.22 -16.17
CA PHE A 102 4.38 -1.80 -14.85
C PHE A 102 5.54 -2.80 -14.77
N ASN A 103 5.60 -3.78 -15.67
CA ASN A 103 6.65 -4.81 -15.69
C ASN A 103 8.05 -4.21 -15.81
N ARG A 104 8.22 -3.17 -16.65
CA ARG A 104 9.49 -2.44 -16.75
C ARG A 104 9.88 -1.79 -15.43
N LYS A 105 8.94 -1.15 -14.72
CA LYS A 105 9.20 -0.57 -13.39
C LYS A 105 9.41 -1.65 -12.33
N ALA A 106 8.68 -2.76 -12.40
CA ALA A 106 8.76 -3.87 -11.48
C ALA A 106 10.18 -4.48 -11.50
N ARG A 107 10.69 -4.81 -12.70
CA ARG A 107 12.06 -5.31 -12.91
C ARG A 107 13.13 -4.37 -12.37
N ARG A 108 13.05 -3.07 -12.69
CA ARG A 108 14.01 -2.06 -12.19
C ARG A 108 14.08 -1.95 -10.67
N HIS A 109 13.05 -2.42 -9.96
CA HIS A 109 12.99 -2.31 -8.52
C HIS A 109 12.87 -3.66 -7.80
N ASN A 110 13.27 -4.76 -8.44
CA ASN A 110 13.26 -6.13 -7.89
C ASN A 110 11.88 -6.53 -7.34
N LEU A 111 10.84 -6.26 -8.13
CA LEU A 111 9.50 -6.77 -7.91
C LEU A 111 9.28 -7.83 -8.97
N ASP A 112 9.51 -9.07 -8.59
CA ASP A 112 9.57 -10.21 -9.51
C ASP A 112 8.22 -10.91 -9.55
N GLU A 113 7.87 -11.45 -10.71
CA GLU A 113 6.68 -12.29 -10.86
C GLU A 113 6.95 -13.63 -10.15
N LEU A 114 6.13 -13.95 -9.14
CA LEU A 114 6.28 -15.17 -8.35
C LEU A 114 5.41 -16.28 -8.89
N ILE A 115 4.13 -15.98 -9.15
CA ILE A 115 3.12 -16.97 -9.50
C ILE A 115 2.18 -16.34 -10.53
N THR A 116 1.85 -17.11 -11.56
CA THR A 116 0.78 -16.79 -12.49
C THR A 116 -0.16 -17.98 -12.60
N VAL A 117 -1.39 -17.78 -12.11
CA VAL A 117 -2.46 -18.77 -12.16
C VAL A 117 -3.38 -18.42 -13.32
N ARG A 118 -3.69 -19.42 -14.14
CA ARG A 118 -4.66 -19.32 -15.23
C ARG A 118 -5.63 -20.48 -15.07
N SER A 119 -6.89 -20.17 -14.79
CA SER A 119 -7.97 -21.15 -14.69
C SER A 119 -9.12 -20.69 -15.56
N GLY A 120 -9.32 -21.35 -16.70
CA GLY A 120 -10.29 -20.92 -17.71
C GLY A 120 -10.02 -19.48 -18.18
N LYS A 121 -10.97 -18.58 -17.90
CA LYS A 121 -10.87 -17.15 -18.22
C LYS A 121 -10.26 -16.32 -17.07
N THR A 122 -10.16 -16.91 -15.88
CA THR A 122 -9.62 -16.25 -14.68
C THR A 122 -8.10 -16.22 -14.73
N ARG A 123 -7.54 -15.04 -14.48
CA ARG A 123 -6.09 -14.81 -14.45
C ARG A 123 -5.69 -14.13 -13.16
N VAL A 124 -4.72 -14.69 -12.46
CA VAL A 124 -4.13 -14.09 -11.27
C VAL A 124 -2.62 -14.04 -11.42
N ASN A 125 -2.04 -12.85 -11.31
CA ASN A 125 -0.59 -12.64 -11.35
C ASN A 125 -0.13 -12.07 -10.01
N VAL A 126 0.81 -12.76 -9.36
CA VAL A 126 1.38 -12.38 -8.07
C VAL A 126 2.83 -11.95 -8.26
N TYR A 127 3.14 -10.73 -7.83
CA TYR A 127 4.47 -10.16 -7.85
C TYR A 127 4.97 -9.94 -6.42
N GLY A 128 6.23 -10.23 -6.17
CA GLY A 128 6.86 -10.15 -4.86
C GLY A 128 8.20 -9.44 -4.89
N LYS A 129 8.40 -8.56 -3.91
CA LYS A 129 9.71 -7.95 -3.64
C LYS A 129 10.25 -8.52 -2.35
N MET A 130 11.27 -9.37 -2.48
CA MET A 130 11.98 -9.93 -1.34
C MET A 130 13.32 -9.24 -1.13
N ARG A 131 13.80 -9.21 0.11
CA ARG A 131 15.20 -8.91 0.43
C ARG A 131 15.62 -9.79 1.59
N LYS A 132 16.57 -10.70 1.37
CA LYS A 132 16.92 -11.76 2.32
C LYS A 132 15.63 -12.51 2.71
N ASN A 133 15.40 -12.74 4.00
CA ASN A 133 14.25 -13.45 4.54
C ASN A 133 13.01 -12.56 4.80
N THR A 134 12.90 -11.40 4.15
CA THR A 134 11.83 -10.43 4.38
C THR A 134 11.11 -10.06 3.09
N ILE A 135 9.80 -10.27 3.06
CA ILE A 135 8.89 -9.75 2.03
C ILE A 135 8.64 -8.27 2.30
N ARG A 136 8.95 -7.42 1.32
CA ARG A 136 8.82 -5.96 1.42
C ARG A 136 7.59 -5.43 0.69
N LYS A 137 7.15 -6.13 -0.36
CA LYS A 137 5.99 -5.76 -1.13
C LYS A 137 5.41 -6.96 -1.86
N ILE A 138 4.09 -7.03 -1.91
CA ILE A 138 3.33 -7.94 -2.77
C ILE A 138 2.41 -7.08 -3.63
N VAL A 139 2.25 -7.46 -4.90
CA VAL A 139 1.23 -6.93 -5.80
C VAL A 139 0.52 -8.11 -6.44
N VAL A 140 -0.80 -8.16 -6.30
CA VAL A 140 -1.64 -9.18 -6.93
C VAL A 140 -2.51 -8.49 -7.94
N PHE A 141 -2.50 -8.99 -9.17
CA PHE A 141 -3.51 -8.68 -10.18
C PHE A 141 -4.44 -9.87 -10.28
N PHE A 142 -5.72 -9.59 -10.37
CA PHE A 142 -6.73 -10.61 -10.60
C PHE A 142 -7.68 -10.09 -11.68
N ASN A 143 -8.15 -11.00 -12.52
CA ASN A 143 -9.12 -10.72 -13.56
C ASN A 143 -9.99 -11.95 -13.71
N GLU A 144 -11.24 -11.82 -13.31
CA GLU A 144 -12.30 -12.80 -13.49
C GLU A 144 -13.42 -12.16 -14.31
N PRO A 145 -13.56 -12.54 -15.60
CA PRO A 145 -14.56 -11.92 -16.46
C PRO A 145 -15.99 -12.17 -15.96
N GLY A 146 -16.74 -11.09 -15.76
CA GLY A 146 -18.12 -11.14 -15.26
C GLY A 146 -18.26 -11.17 -13.73
N ASP A 147 -17.15 -11.21 -12.98
CA ASP A 147 -17.14 -11.03 -11.53
C ASP A 147 -16.26 -9.83 -11.17
N ALA A 148 -14.99 -10.02 -10.80
CA ALA A 148 -14.14 -8.92 -10.40
C ALA A 148 -12.77 -8.92 -11.09
N ALA A 149 -12.29 -7.72 -11.42
CA ALA A 149 -10.93 -7.53 -11.90
C ALA A 149 -10.27 -6.38 -11.15
N GLY A 150 -8.96 -6.42 -10.95
CA GLY A 150 -8.33 -5.41 -10.12
C GLY A 150 -6.89 -5.69 -9.73
N MET A 151 -6.46 -4.92 -8.73
CA MET A 151 -5.13 -4.99 -8.16
C MET A 151 -5.18 -4.78 -6.64
N VAL A 152 -4.49 -5.63 -5.91
CA VAL A 152 -4.17 -5.44 -4.50
C VAL A 152 -2.66 -5.25 -4.35
N SER A 153 -2.23 -4.16 -3.74
CA SER A 153 -0.84 -3.96 -3.35
C SER A 153 -0.68 -3.84 -1.85
N LEU A 154 0.19 -4.68 -1.30
CA LEU A 154 0.56 -4.69 0.10
C LEU A 154 2.04 -4.31 0.23
N LYS A 155 2.32 -3.19 0.92
CA LYS A 155 3.68 -2.78 1.28
C LYS A 155 3.90 -2.95 2.78
N GLY A 156 4.96 -3.65 3.17
CA GLY A 156 5.24 -3.93 4.57
C GLY A 156 6.66 -4.45 4.79
N LYS A 157 6.93 -4.97 5.98
CA LYS A 157 8.16 -5.73 6.28
C LYS A 157 7.74 -7.01 6.98
N PHE A 158 7.52 -8.08 6.21
CA PHE A 158 7.09 -9.36 6.74
C PHE A 158 8.26 -10.33 6.67
N ASN A 159 8.75 -10.81 7.81
CA ASN A 159 9.74 -11.89 7.78
C ASN A 159 9.02 -13.20 7.49
N LEU A 160 9.64 -14.07 6.70
CA LEU A 160 9.07 -15.37 6.35
C LEU A 160 8.75 -16.20 7.61
N LYS A 161 9.65 -16.20 8.60
CA LYS A 161 9.42 -16.84 9.91
C LYS A 161 8.14 -16.35 10.61
N ASP A 162 7.90 -15.04 10.61
CA ASP A 162 6.71 -14.47 11.26
C ASP A 162 5.42 -14.82 10.49
N LEU A 163 5.53 -15.00 9.18
CA LEU A 163 4.42 -15.37 8.31
C LEU A 163 4.07 -16.84 8.52
N ASP A 164 5.07 -17.73 8.54
CA ASP A 164 4.91 -19.16 8.79
C ASP A 164 4.26 -19.41 10.16
N ASP A 165 4.72 -18.71 11.20
CA ASP A 165 4.12 -18.77 12.54
C ASP A 165 2.65 -18.32 12.54
N SER A 166 2.30 -17.35 11.68
CA SER A 166 0.93 -16.82 11.59
C SER A 166 0.03 -17.77 10.81
N ILE A 167 0.52 -18.35 9.71
CA ILE A 167 -0.19 -19.34 8.89
C ILE A 167 -0.48 -20.58 9.73
N ARG A 168 0.53 -21.14 10.40
CA ARG A 168 0.35 -22.31 11.29
C ARG A 168 -0.68 -22.07 12.38
N LYS A 169 -0.70 -20.87 12.98
CA LYS A 169 -1.70 -20.49 14.00
C LYS A 169 -3.11 -20.36 13.42
N MET A 170 -3.25 -19.89 12.18
CA MET A 170 -4.53 -19.83 11.49
C MET A 170 -5.04 -21.22 11.13
N GLU A 171 -4.18 -22.09 10.59
CA GLU A 171 -4.52 -23.49 10.28
C GLU A 171 -4.91 -24.29 11.53
N GLN A 172 -4.20 -24.09 12.66
CA GLN A 172 -4.54 -24.73 13.93
C GLN A 172 -5.88 -24.23 14.48
N LYS A 173 -6.19 -22.93 14.36
CA LYS A 173 -7.51 -22.39 14.73
C LYS A 173 -8.64 -22.91 13.85
N SER A 174 -8.39 -23.14 12.57
CA SER A 174 -9.36 -23.76 11.66
C SER A 174 -9.64 -25.23 12.00
N LYS A 175 -8.66 -25.95 12.56
CA LYS A 175 -8.88 -27.32 13.09
C LYS A 175 -9.62 -27.35 14.43
N ASP A 176 -9.62 -26.24 15.18
CA ASP A 176 -10.21 -26.13 16.52
C ASP A 176 -11.68 -25.63 16.51
N GLY A 177 -12.35 -25.66 15.35
CA GLY A 177 -13.79 -25.40 15.20
C GLY A 177 -14.27 -23.96 15.50
N LYS A 178 -13.38 -23.03 15.87
CA LYS A 178 -13.77 -21.65 16.19
C LYS A 178 -13.91 -20.82 14.92
N LYS A 179 -15.16 -20.61 14.50
CA LYS A 179 -15.53 -19.69 13.40
C LYS A 179 -14.81 -18.34 13.59
N PRO A 180 -14.25 -17.74 12.52
CA PRO A 180 -13.68 -16.41 12.60
C PRO A 180 -14.79 -15.44 13.06
N VAL A 181 -14.56 -14.76 14.18
CA VAL A 181 -15.42 -13.66 14.63
C VAL A 181 -15.20 -12.52 13.65
N ILE A 182 -16.02 -12.46 12.61
CA ILE A 182 -16.17 -11.28 11.78
C ILE A 182 -16.81 -10.24 12.72
N PRO A 183 -16.15 -9.12 13.04
CA PRO A 183 -16.84 -8.05 13.75
C PRO A 183 -18.02 -7.62 12.88
N ASP A 184 -19.23 -7.64 13.44
CA ASP A 184 -20.44 -7.19 12.75
C ASP A 184 -20.12 -5.87 12.05
N SER A 185 -20.35 -5.86 10.74
CA SER A 185 -20.11 -4.70 9.90
C SER A 185 -20.74 -3.48 10.56
N VAL A 186 -19.93 -2.45 10.79
CA VAL A 186 -20.41 -1.14 11.24
C VAL A 186 -21.51 -0.70 10.27
N LYS A 187 -22.76 -0.67 10.73
CA LYS A 187 -23.89 -0.14 9.96
C LYS A 187 -23.64 1.34 9.77
N ILE A 188 -23.13 1.72 8.60
CA ILE A 188 -23.01 3.12 8.21
C ILE A 188 -24.44 3.60 7.93
N PRO A 189 -24.98 4.58 8.66
CA PRO A 189 -26.29 5.13 8.32
C PRO A 189 -26.15 5.84 6.98
N VAL A 190 -26.74 5.26 5.93
CA VAL A 190 -26.96 5.96 4.67
C VAL A 190 -28.07 6.98 4.92
N SER A 191 -27.69 8.24 5.10
CA SER A 191 -28.61 9.37 4.96
C SER A 191 -29.05 9.40 3.51
N ARG A 192 -30.28 8.97 3.25
CA ARG A 192 -30.94 9.18 1.96
C ARG A 192 -31.18 10.69 1.85
N VAL A 193 -30.51 11.34 0.89
CA VAL A 193 -30.86 12.67 0.39
C VAL A 193 -31.70 12.47 -0.86
#